data_AF-X1B7A2-F1
#
_entry.id   AF-X1B7A2-F1
#
_cell.length_a   1.000
_cell.length_b   1.000
_cell.length_c   1.000
_cell.angle_alpha   90.00
_cell.angle_beta   90.00
_cell.angle_gamma   90.00
#
_symmetry.space_group_name_H-M   'P 1'
#
loop_
_entity.id
_entity.type
_entity.pdbx_description
1 polymer ?
#
loop_
_entity_poly.entity_id
_entity_poly.type
_entity_poly.pdbx_seq_one_letter_code
_entity_poly.pdbx_strand_id
1 'polypeptide(L)' 'MGWDEIKKARRRLSREQGTIIKDWGGRIPIALIYPNSYYVGMSNLGVHAIYSLLNSYSQVVCERAFWE' A
#
# COMPACT_ATOMS: atom_id res chain seq x y z
N MET A 1 10.15 8.61 14.68
CA MET A 1 9.96 8.20 13.27
C MET A 1 11.01 8.92 12.46
N GLY A 2 12.04 8.20 12.02
CA GLY A 2 13.23 8.80 11.41
C GLY A 2 13.03 9.10 9.93
N TRP A 3 13.69 10.14 9.42
CA TRP A 3 13.76 10.42 7.98
C TRP A 3 14.27 9.22 7.16
N ASP A 4 15.08 8.36 7.77
CA ASP A 4 15.59 7.13 7.16
C ASP A 4 14.50 6.12 6.80
N GLU A 5 13.47 5.96 7.65
CA GLU A 5 12.37 5.02 7.39
C GLU A 5 11.50 5.49 6.22
N ILE A 6 11.21 6.79 6.16
CA ILE A 6 10.49 7.41 5.04
C ILE A 6 11.27 7.23 3.74
N LYS A 7 12.60 7.42 3.77
CA LYS A 7 13.48 7.24 2.61
C LYS A 7 13.51 5.78 2.14
N LYS A 8 13.56 4.83 3.08
CA LYS A 8 13.49 3.38 2.81
C LYS A 8 12.17 3.01 2.14
N ALA A 9 11.04 3.47 2.68
CA ALA A 9 9.72 3.23 2.11
C ALA A 9 9.59 3.80 0.68
N ARG A 10 10.01 5.06 0.46
CA ARG A 10 9.99 5.68 -0.88
C ARG A 10 10.85 4.92 -1.90
N ARG A 11 12.01 4.40 -1.48
CA ARG A 11 12.89 3.58 -2.34
C ARG A 11 12.29 2.21 -2.67
N ARG A 12 11.55 1.59 -1.74
CA ARG A 12 10.80 0.36 -2.01
C ARG A 12 9.70 0.65 -3.03
N LEU A 13 8.89 1.69 -2.76
CA LEU A 13 7.78 2.11 -3.62
C LEU A 13 8.21 2.46 -5.04
N SER A 14 9.35 3.12 -5.22
CA SER A 14 9.87 3.48 -6.55
C SER A 14 10.27 2.27 -7.42
N ARG A 15 10.39 1.08 -6.81
CA ARG A 15 10.70 -0.17 -7.50
C ARG A 15 9.49 -1.07 -7.69
N GLU A 16 8.34 -0.70 -7.12
CA GLU A 16 7.09 -1.43 -7.26
C GLU A 16 6.45 -1.12 -8.61
N GLN A 17 5.79 -2.12 -9.19
CA GLN A 17 4.94 -1.95 -10.37
C GLN A 17 3.50 -2.28 -10.00
N GLY A 18 2.54 -1.53 -10.55
CA GLY A 18 1.13 -1.70 -10.22
C GLY A 18 0.67 -0.95 -8.95
N THR A 19 1.51 -0.08 -8.39
CA THR A 19 1.08 0.86 -7.35
C THR A 19 0.04 1.82 -7.91
N ILE A 20 -1.12 1.89 -7.26
CA ILE A 20 -2.23 2.77 -7.62
C ILE A 20 -2.11 4.02 -6.75
N ILE A 21 -1.89 5.17 -7.40
CA ILE A 21 -1.84 6.47 -6.74
C ILE A 21 -3.18 7.17 -6.99
N LYS A 22 -3.90 7.47 -5.92
CA LYS A 22 -5.15 8.23 -5.97
C LYS A 22 -5.06 9.46 -5.07
N ASP A 23 -5.74 10.51 -5.49
CA ASP A 23 -6.05 11.62 -4.61
C ASP A 23 -6.99 11.15 -3.49
N TRP A 24 -6.80 11.68 -2.27
CA TRP A 24 -7.62 11.27 -1.12
C TRP A 24 -8.95 12.04 -1.03
N GLY A 25 -9.08 13.18 -1.72
CA GLY A 25 -10.19 14.11 -1.60
C GLY A 25 -11.56 13.48 -1.84
N GLY A 26 -12.38 13.44 -0.78
CA GLY A 26 -13.75 12.91 -0.80
C GLY A 26 -13.86 11.38 -0.86
N ARG A 27 -12.74 10.65 -0.82
CA ARG A 27 -12.72 9.18 -0.85
C ARG A 27 -12.64 8.59 0.55
N ILE A 28 -13.08 7.35 0.69
CA ILE A 28 -12.95 6.56 1.92
C ILE A 28 -11.50 6.05 2.00
N PRO A 29 -10.71 6.46 3.00
CA PRO A 29 -9.36 5.97 3.19
C PRO A 29 -9.37 4.62 3.89
N ILE A 30 -8.63 3.66 3.31
CA ILE A 30 -8.45 2.32 3.86
C ILE A 30 -6.96 2.02 3.96
N ALA A 31 -6.54 1.52 5.13
CA ALA A 31 -5.21 0.96 5.32
C ALA A 31 -5.32 -0.57 5.34
N LEU A 32 -4.78 -1.22 4.32
CA LEU A 32 -4.65 -2.68 4.26
C LEU A 32 -3.37 -3.08 4.99
N ILE A 33 -3.52 -3.56 6.23
CA ILE A 33 -2.41 -3.94 7.09
C ILE A 33 -2.10 -5.43 6.91
N TYR A 34 -0.84 -5.75 6.60
CA TYR A 34 -0.33 -7.10 6.66
C TYR A 34 0.66 -7.22 7.84
N PRO A 35 0.40 -8.10 8.82
CA PRO A 35 1.16 -8.16 10.07
C PRO A 35 2.50 -8.91 9.90
N ASN A 36 3.29 -8.52 8.90
CA ASN A 36 4.60 -9.08 8.64
C ASN A 36 5.46 -8.06 7.85
N SER A 37 6.69 -8.48 7.52
CA SER A 37 7.59 -7.71 6.67
C SER A 37 6.98 -7.38 5.32
N TYR A 38 7.42 -6.26 4.75
CA TYR A 38 7.07 -5.84 3.39
C TYR A 38 7.27 -6.96 2.36
N TYR A 39 8.37 -7.71 2.45
CA TYR A 39 8.68 -8.75 1.47
C TYR A 39 7.67 -9.90 1.51
N VAL A 40 7.33 -10.39 2.70
CA VAL A 40 6.32 -11.45 2.86
C VAL A 40 4.94 -10.97 2.42
N GLY A 41 4.58 -9.73 2.76
CA GLY A 41 3.31 -9.14 2.35
C GLY A 41 3.21 -8.94 0.84
N MET A 42 4.28 -8.48 0.18
CA MET A 42 4.32 -8.29 -1.27
C MET A 42 4.42 -9.60 -2.05
N SER A 43 4.82 -10.69 -1.42
CA SER A 43 4.72 -12.05 -1.97
C SER A 43 3.34 -12.70 -1.78
N ASN A 44 2.36 -11.99 -1.23
CA ASN A 44 1.01 -12.50 -0.99
C ASN A 44 0.01 -12.03 -2.06
N LEU A 45 -0.47 -12.95 -2.90
CA LEU A 45 -1.47 -12.64 -3.94
C LEU A 45 -2.78 -12.08 -3.36
N GLY A 46 -3.20 -12.54 -2.17
CA GLY A 46 -4.40 -12.05 -1.50
C GLY A 46 -4.31 -10.56 -1.13
N VAL A 47 -3.12 -10.11 -0.72
CA VAL A 47 -2.88 -8.67 -0.44
C VAL A 47 -3.06 -7.85 -1.71
N HIS A 48 -2.50 -8.31 -2.84
CA HIS A 48 -2.66 -7.64 -4.14
C HIS A 48 -4.09 -7.66 -4.65
N ALA A 49 -4.81 -8.77 -4.46
CA ALA A 49 -6.20 -8.92 -4.86
C ALA A 49 -7.11 -7.96 -4.10
N ILE A 50 -6.99 -7.90 -2.77
CA ILE A 50 -7.78 -6.98 -1.92
C ILE A 50 -7.41 -5.52 -2.23
N TYR A 51 -6.11 -5.21 -2.36
CA TYR A 51 -5.65 -3.88 -2.74
C TYR A 51 -6.25 -3.41 -4.07
N SER A 52 -6.24 -4.29 -5.08
CA SER A 52 -6.78 -4.00 -6.42
C SER A 52 -8.30 -3.86 -6.39
N LEU A 53 -9.00 -4.75 -5.68
CA LEU A 53 -10.45 -4.69 -5.52
C LEU A 53 -10.88 -3.39 -4.85
N LEU A 54 -10.29 -3.05 -3.70
CA LEU A 54 -10.64 -1.82 -2.99
C LEU A 54 -10.33 -0.59 -3.82
N ASN A 55 -9.20 -0.58 -4.54
CA ASN A 55 -8.87 0.52 -5.45
C ASN A 55 -9.63 0.49 -6.78
N SER A 56 -10.45 -0.52 -7.07
CA SER A 56 -11.35 -0.49 -8.24
C SER A 56 -12.55 0.45 -8.03
N TYR A 57 -12.94 0.67 -6.77
CA TYR A 57 -13.99 1.62 -6.42
C TYR A 57 -13.48 3.06 -6.51
N SER A 58 -14.18 3.92 -7.25
CA SER A 58 -13.76 5.31 -7.49
C SER A 58 -13.77 6.17 -6.21
N GLN A 59 -14.66 5.82 -5.27
CA GLN A 59 -14.82 6.46 -3.97
C GLN A 59 -13.89 5.93 -2.87
N VAL A 60 -13.01 4.99 -3.17
CA VAL A 60 -12.09 4.39 -2.19
C VAL A 60 -10.64 4.68 -2.56
N VAL A 61 -9.84 5.03 -1.55
CA VAL A 61 -8.37 5.04 -1.63
C VAL A 61 -7.86 4.02 -0.63
N CYS A 62 -7.13 3.01 -1.12
CA CYS A 62 -6.57 1.96 -0.29
C CYS A 62 -5.05 1.98 -0.39
N GLU A 63 -4.38 2.06 0.75
CA GLU A 63 -2.93 2.01 0.90
C GLU A 63 -2.51 0.72 1.61
N ARG A 64 -1.28 0.25 1.36
CA ARG A 64 -0.72 -0.94 2.01
C ARG A 64 0.18 -0.54 3.18
N ALA A 65 0.03 -1.21 4.31
CA ALA A 65 0.88 -1.04 5.48
C ALA A 65 1.45 -2.39 5.93
N PHE A 66 2.72 -2.39 6.28
CA PHE A 66 3.47 -3.56 6.73
C PHE A 66 4.10 -3.26 8.09
N TRP A 67 4.53 -4.29 8.80
CA TRP A 67 5.09 -4.16 10.14
C TRP A 67 6.49 -3.51 10.17
N GLU A 68 7.21 -3.44 9.04
CA GLU A 68 8.67 -3.15 8.95
C GLU A 68 9.07 -2.17 7.83
#